data_AF-A0A8B7W356-F1
#
_entry.id   AF-A0A8B7W356-F1
#
_cell.length_a   1.000
_cell.length_b   1.000
_cell.length_c   1.000
_cell.angle_alpha   90.00
_cell.angle_beta   90.00
_cell.angle_gamma   90.00
#
_symmetry.space_group_name_H-M   'P 1'
#
loop_
_entity.id
_entity.type
_entity.pdbx_description
1 polymer ?
#
loop_
_entity_poly.entity_id
_entity_poly.type
_entity_poly.pdbx_seq_one_letter_code
_entity_poly.pdbx_strand_id
1 'polypeptide(L)'
;MLLTAWKEGFQCRKNDDGDTTIVVEKDHFMDDFFHQVEEIRNSITKIAQNVEDVKKNHSIILSAPNPEGKIKEELEDLNKEIKKTANKIRAKLKSIEQSFDQDESGNRTSVDLRIRRTQHSVLSRKFVEVMTEYNEAQTLFRERSKGRIRRQLEITGRTTTDEELEEMLESGRPSVFTSDIISDSQITKQALNEIESRHKDIMKLETSIRELHEMFVDMAMFVETQCFAACDCTLSSSDRTQVACSSYML
;
A
#
# COMPACT_ATOMS: atom_id res chain seq x y z
N MET A 1 13.73 -52.16 6.53
CA MET A 1 12.31 -52.12 6.12
C MET A 1 11.79 -50.76 6.59
N LEU A 2 11.56 -49.73 5.77
CA LEU A 2 11.05 -49.66 4.40
C LEU A 2 11.82 -48.56 3.65
N LEU A 3 12.75 -48.96 2.79
CA LEU A 3 13.51 -48.10 1.88
C LEU A 3 13.60 -48.76 0.50
N THR A 4 12.51 -49.43 0.09
CA THR A 4 12.44 -50.25 -1.13
C THR A 4 10.98 -50.32 -1.61
N ALA A 5 10.53 -49.33 -2.36
CA ALA A 5 9.23 -49.39 -3.05
C ALA A 5 9.16 -48.52 -4.31
N TRP A 6 10.27 -48.32 -5.03
CA TRP A 6 10.28 -47.63 -6.33
C TRP A 6 11.30 -48.28 -7.29
N LYS A 7 11.20 -49.61 -7.44
CA LYS A 7 11.96 -50.38 -8.41
C LYS A 7 11.02 -51.33 -9.13
N GLU A 8 11.10 -51.29 -10.47
CA GLU A 8 10.40 -52.13 -11.47
C GLU A 8 9.00 -51.61 -11.88
N GLY A 9 8.73 -51.24 -13.13
CA GLY A 9 9.56 -51.20 -14.32
C GLY A 9 8.75 -50.66 -15.50
N PHE A 10 9.39 -49.94 -16.40
CA PHE A 10 8.98 -49.86 -17.79
C PHE A 10 10.24 -49.77 -18.65
N GLN A 11 10.45 -50.83 -19.42
CA GLN A 11 11.62 -51.04 -20.26
C GLN A 11 11.25 -50.56 -21.67
N CYS A 12 11.79 -49.41 -22.09
CA CYS A 12 11.74 -48.99 -23.48
C CYS A 12 13.12 -49.08 -24.12
N ARG A 13 13.12 -49.90 -25.17
CA ARG A 13 14.12 -50.26 -26.17
C ARG A 13 14.97 -49.07 -26.65
N LYS A 14 16.30 -49.27 -26.78
CA LYS A 14 17.23 -48.39 -27.49
C LYS A 14 17.24 -48.67 -29.01
N ASN A 15 17.83 -47.70 -29.73
CA ASN A 15 18.18 -47.58 -31.16
C ASN A 15 17.27 -46.52 -31.83
N ASP A 16 17.73 -45.51 -32.57
CA ASP A 16 19.07 -45.17 -33.08
C ASP A 16 19.09 -43.68 -33.44
N ASP A 17 20.26 -43.06 -33.27
CA ASP A 17 20.81 -41.84 -33.87
C ASP A 17 19.91 -40.88 -34.65
N GLY A 18 19.63 -39.75 -34.00
CA GLY A 18 19.28 -38.47 -34.64
C GLY A 18 19.71 -37.38 -33.68
N ASP A 19 20.96 -36.95 -33.80
CA ASP A 19 21.54 -35.79 -33.10
C ASP A 19 20.73 -34.55 -33.45
N THR A 20 19.63 -34.35 -32.74
CA THR A 20 19.02 -33.04 -32.61
C THR A 20 19.74 -32.41 -31.44
N THR A 21 20.87 -31.76 -31.73
CA THR A 21 21.43 -30.75 -30.84
C THR A 21 20.29 -29.82 -30.45
N ILE A 22 19.75 -30.01 -29.25
CA ILE A 22 18.97 -28.99 -28.57
C ILE A 22 20.00 -27.91 -28.31
N VAL A 23 20.12 -26.97 -29.25
CA VAL A 23 20.71 -25.68 -28.97
C VAL A 23 19.76 -25.08 -27.94
N VAL A 24 20.03 -25.36 -26.67
CA VAL A 24 19.50 -24.55 -25.58
C VAL A 24 20.17 -23.21 -25.81
N GLU A 25 19.52 -22.34 -26.58
CA GLU A 25 19.80 -20.91 -26.58
C GLU A 25 19.54 -20.44 -25.14
N LYS A 26 20.59 -20.58 -24.34
CA LYS A 26 20.64 -20.27 -22.93
C LYS A 26 21.20 -18.87 -22.82
N ASP A 27 20.48 -17.90 -23.35
CA ASP A 27 20.72 -16.50 -23.05
C ASP A 27 19.41 -15.74 -23.28
N HIS A 28 18.82 -15.25 -22.19
CA HIS A 28 17.70 -14.29 -22.15
C HIS A 28 16.26 -14.79 -22.29
N PHE A 29 15.93 -16.00 -21.82
CA PHE A 29 14.51 -16.33 -21.60
C PHE A 29 13.95 -15.49 -20.45
N MET A 30 13.11 -14.50 -20.79
CA MET A 30 12.34 -13.69 -19.83
C MET A 30 13.16 -12.79 -18.90
N ASP A 31 14.45 -12.59 -19.16
CA ASP A 31 15.34 -11.80 -18.29
C ASP A 31 14.81 -10.38 -18.04
N ASP A 32 14.38 -9.67 -19.08
CA ASP A 32 13.81 -8.31 -18.96
C ASP A 32 12.52 -8.29 -18.12
N PHE A 33 11.72 -9.36 -18.23
CA PHE A 33 10.50 -9.51 -17.44
C PHE A 33 10.84 -9.78 -15.96
N PHE A 34 11.77 -10.70 -15.70
CA PHE A 34 12.21 -11.00 -14.34
C PHE A 34 12.90 -9.81 -13.69
N HIS A 35 13.64 -9.01 -14.47
CA HIS A 35 14.21 -7.75 -14.00
C HIS A 35 13.11 -6.78 -13.57
N GLN A 36 12.07 -6.57 -14.38
CA GLN A 36 10.93 -5.73 -14.01
C GLN A 36 10.21 -6.24 -12.75
N VAL A 37 9.97 -7.56 -12.65
CA VAL A 37 9.38 -8.20 -11.46
C VAL A 37 10.22 -7.91 -10.23
N GLU A 38 11.53 -8.05 -10.31
CA GLU A 38 12.44 -7.83 -9.20
C GLU A 38 12.52 -6.36 -8.78
N GLU A 39 12.52 -5.43 -9.75
CA GLU A 39 12.44 -4.01 -9.44
C GLU A 39 11.12 -3.63 -8.75
N ILE A 40 9.99 -4.22 -9.15
CA ILE A 40 8.71 -4.02 -8.48
C ILE A 40 8.78 -4.55 -7.04
N ARG A 41 9.30 -5.77 -6.83
CA ARG A 41 9.46 -6.35 -5.49
C ARG A 41 10.30 -5.47 -4.57
N ASN A 42 11.45 -5.01 -5.05
CA ASN A 42 12.32 -4.11 -4.29
C ASN A 42 11.65 -2.78 -3.98
N SER A 43 10.87 -2.24 -4.92
CA SER A 43 10.08 -1.02 -4.70
C SER A 43 8.98 -1.23 -3.65
N ILE A 44 8.31 -2.38 -3.64
CA ILE A 44 7.30 -2.73 -2.62
C ILE A 44 7.96 -2.83 -1.24
N THR A 45 9.10 -3.53 -1.14
CA THR A 45 9.87 -3.61 0.11
C THR A 45 10.30 -2.24 0.61
N LYS A 46 10.72 -1.35 -0.31
CA LYS A 46 11.06 0.05 0.03
C LYS A 46 9.86 0.81 0.58
N ILE A 47 8.67 0.67 -0.01
CA ILE A 47 7.45 1.27 0.54
C ILE A 47 7.18 0.73 1.94
N ALA A 48 7.26 -0.58 2.15
CA ALA A 48 7.00 -1.18 3.46
C ALA A 48 7.94 -0.61 4.54
N GLN A 49 9.22 -0.44 4.22
CA GLN A 49 10.18 0.20 5.11
C GLN A 49 9.83 1.67 5.38
N ASN A 50 9.50 2.43 4.35
CA ASN A 50 9.10 3.83 4.51
C ASN A 50 7.82 3.96 5.38
N VAL A 51 6.87 3.02 5.27
CA VAL A 51 5.66 2.99 6.09
C VAL A 51 5.99 2.79 7.56
N GLU A 52 6.94 1.91 7.88
CA GLU A 52 7.42 1.75 9.25
C GLU A 52 8.07 3.03 9.79
N ASP A 53 8.84 3.74 8.97
CA ASP A 53 9.46 5.01 9.37
C ASP A 53 8.41 6.14 9.52
N VAL A 54 7.36 6.15 8.70
CA VAL A 54 6.18 7.01 8.89
C VAL A 54 5.52 6.74 10.24
N LYS A 55 5.29 5.48 10.61
CA LYS A 55 4.70 5.11 11.92
C LYS A 55 5.57 5.61 13.08
N LYS A 56 6.90 5.51 12.97
CA LYS A 56 7.83 6.05 13.98
C LYS A 56 7.73 7.57 14.09
N ASN A 57 7.76 8.28 12.96
CA ASN A 57 7.65 9.74 12.95
C ASN A 57 6.29 10.21 13.50
N HIS A 58 5.20 9.53 13.16
CA HIS A 58 3.88 9.76 13.76
C HIS A 58 3.90 9.61 15.29
N SER A 59 4.53 8.55 15.80
CA SER A 59 4.68 8.33 17.24
C SER A 59 5.45 9.47 17.92
N ILE A 60 6.57 9.90 17.34
CA ILE A 60 7.38 11.00 17.86
C ILE A 60 6.59 12.31 17.86
N ILE A 61 5.90 12.63 16.76
CA ILE A 61 5.06 13.83 16.61
C ILE A 61 3.93 13.83 17.65
N LEU A 62 3.34 12.67 17.92
CA LEU A 62 2.32 12.49 18.96
C LEU A 62 2.89 12.40 20.37
N SER A 63 4.20 12.40 20.59
CA SER A 63 4.78 12.34 21.94
C SER A 63 5.01 13.73 22.56
N ALA A 64 5.14 14.76 21.71
CA ALA A 64 5.46 16.12 22.13
C ALA A 64 4.33 17.11 21.78
N PRO A 65 4.00 18.08 22.66
CA PRO A 65 3.03 19.14 22.37
C PRO A 65 3.43 19.98 21.14
N ASN A 66 4.72 20.25 20.99
CA ASN A 66 5.30 20.99 19.87
C ASN A 66 6.51 20.20 19.33
N PRO A 67 6.29 19.27 18.41
CA PRO A 67 7.37 18.42 17.89
C PRO A 67 8.31 19.22 16.99
N GLU A 68 9.57 18.79 16.96
CA GLU A 68 10.61 19.44 16.18
C GLU A 68 10.25 19.50 14.69
N GLY A 69 10.52 20.65 14.06
CA GLY A 69 10.24 20.85 12.63
C GLY A 69 10.94 19.84 11.73
N LYS A 70 12.11 19.35 12.15
CA LYS A 70 12.90 18.34 11.41
C LYS A 70 12.14 17.01 11.24
N ILE A 71 11.49 16.51 12.30
CA ILE A 71 10.71 15.26 12.21
C ILE A 71 9.51 15.43 11.28
N LYS A 72 8.90 16.62 11.27
CA LYS A 72 7.82 16.93 10.33
C LYS A 72 8.33 16.96 8.89
N GLU A 73 9.50 17.55 8.63
CA GLU A 73 10.12 17.56 7.30
C GLU A 73 10.47 16.14 6.83
N GLU A 74 11.07 15.32 7.68
CA GLU A 74 11.35 13.90 7.41
C GLU A 74 10.07 13.12 7.08
N LEU A 75 8.97 13.38 7.78
CA LEU A 75 7.65 12.79 7.47
C LEU A 75 7.14 13.21 6.08
N GLU A 76 7.24 14.49 5.72
CA GLU A 76 6.86 14.96 4.37
C GLU A 76 7.66 14.27 3.27
N ASP A 77 8.97 14.11 3.48
CA ASP A 77 9.84 13.48 2.50
C ASP A 77 9.57 11.97 2.36
N LEU A 78 9.27 11.28 3.46
CA LEU A 78 8.78 9.90 3.43
C LEU A 78 7.49 9.78 2.63
N ASN A 79 6.51 10.66 2.86
CA ASN A 79 5.23 10.66 2.12
C ASN A 79 5.46 10.88 0.62
N LYS A 80 6.32 11.83 0.23
CA LYS A 80 6.70 12.07 -1.18
C LYS A 80 7.37 10.85 -1.80
N GLU A 81 8.31 10.20 -1.08
CA GLU A 81 9.02 9.03 -1.59
C GLU A 81 8.11 7.80 -1.70
N ILE A 82 7.17 7.60 -0.77
CA ILE A 82 6.11 6.58 -0.88
C ILE A 82 5.29 6.84 -2.14
N LYS A 83 4.75 8.06 -2.32
CA LYS A 83 3.95 8.44 -3.49
C LYS A 83 4.69 8.19 -4.81
N LYS A 84 5.94 8.64 -4.88
CA LYS A 84 6.79 8.47 -6.07
C LYS A 84 7.05 6.99 -6.38
N THR A 85 7.33 6.19 -5.36
CA THR A 85 7.61 4.75 -5.52
C THR A 85 6.34 3.99 -5.88
N ALA A 86 5.19 4.32 -5.28
CA ALA A 86 3.88 3.76 -5.60
C ALA A 86 3.49 4.01 -7.06
N ASN A 87 3.68 5.25 -7.55
CA ASN A 87 3.43 5.59 -8.95
C ASN A 87 4.33 4.82 -9.93
N LYS A 88 5.59 4.57 -9.57
CA LYS A 88 6.49 3.73 -10.38
C LYS A 88 6.01 2.28 -10.44
N ILE A 89 5.62 1.70 -9.30
CA ILE A 89 5.07 0.35 -9.24
C ILE A 89 3.82 0.25 -10.10
N ARG A 90 2.88 1.21 -9.95
CA ARG A 90 1.67 1.30 -10.78
C ARG A 90 1.97 1.29 -12.27
N ALA A 91 2.90 2.14 -12.72
CA ALA A 91 3.27 2.21 -14.13
C ALA A 91 3.86 0.90 -14.65
N LYS A 92 4.72 0.24 -13.86
CA LYS A 92 5.31 -1.06 -14.24
C LYS A 92 4.29 -2.20 -14.26
N LEU A 93 3.38 -2.26 -13.27
CA LEU A 93 2.30 -3.25 -13.25
C LEU A 93 1.39 -3.10 -14.49
N LYS A 94 1.00 -1.86 -14.83
CA LYS A 94 0.22 -1.57 -16.03
C LYS A 94 0.95 -1.94 -17.33
N SER A 95 2.27 -1.72 -17.37
CA SER A 95 3.09 -2.14 -18.52
C SER A 95 3.14 -3.67 -18.67
N ILE A 96 3.18 -4.41 -17.57
CA ILE A 96 3.13 -5.88 -17.59
C ILE A 96 1.75 -6.33 -18.07
N GLU A 97 0.68 -5.69 -17.63
CA GLU A 97 -0.68 -6.02 -18.06
C GLU A 97 -0.90 -5.79 -19.56
N GLN A 98 -0.48 -4.65 -20.09
CA GLN A 98 -0.58 -4.36 -21.53
C GLN A 98 0.20 -5.35 -22.40
N SER A 99 1.22 -6.01 -21.82
CA SER A 99 1.94 -7.07 -22.52
C SER A 99 1.12 -8.35 -22.71
N PHE A 100 -0.06 -8.48 -22.06
CA PHE A 100 -0.97 -9.61 -22.23
C PHE A 100 -1.82 -9.50 -23.51
N ASP A 101 -2.24 -8.29 -23.89
CA ASP A 101 -3.19 -8.06 -24.99
C ASP A 101 -2.52 -8.08 -26.38
N GLN A 102 -1.21 -7.78 -26.45
CA GLN A 102 -0.44 -7.85 -27.71
C GLN A 102 -0.26 -9.30 -28.22
N ASP A 103 -0.58 -10.30 -27.40
CA ASP A 103 -0.27 -11.72 -27.63
C ASP A 103 -1.38 -12.53 -28.34
N GLU A 104 -2.53 -11.94 -28.71
CA GLU A 104 -3.50 -12.60 -29.62
C GLU A 104 -2.94 -12.80 -31.06
N SER A 105 -1.76 -12.22 -31.35
CA SER A 105 -1.10 -12.27 -32.67
C SER A 105 -0.13 -13.46 -32.88
N GLY A 106 -0.05 -14.41 -31.93
CA GLY A 106 0.40 -15.78 -32.22
C GLY A 106 1.89 -16.12 -32.04
N ASN A 107 2.68 -15.31 -31.32
CA ASN A 107 4.15 -15.51 -31.22
C ASN A 107 4.70 -15.90 -29.84
N ARG A 108 3.87 -16.13 -28.81
CA ARG A 108 4.31 -16.55 -27.45
C ARG A 108 3.68 -17.86 -26.97
N THR A 109 4.45 -18.66 -26.22
CA THR A 109 3.98 -19.93 -25.67
C THR A 109 3.00 -19.73 -24.51
N SER A 110 2.00 -20.60 -24.38
CA SER A 110 1.01 -20.58 -23.29
C SER A 110 1.63 -20.56 -21.88
N VAL A 111 2.83 -21.10 -21.71
CA VAL A 111 3.58 -21.10 -20.44
C VAL A 111 4.07 -19.70 -20.08
N ASP A 112 4.55 -18.91 -21.05
CA ASP A 112 5.05 -17.55 -20.84
C ASP A 112 3.96 -16.63 -20.27
N LEU A 113 2.79 -16.66 -20.93
CA LEU A 113 1.60 -15.91 -20.51
C LEU A 113 1.14 -16.28 -19.10
N ARG A 114 1.18 -17.57 -18.75
CA ARG A 114 0.82 -18.03 -17.39
C ARG A 114 1.79 -17.48 -16.35
N ILE A 115 3.09 -17.53 -16.60
CA ILE A 115 4.11 -16.99 -15.69
C ILE A 115 3.88 -15.50 -15.47
N ARG A 116 3.68 -14.73 -16.55
CA ARG A 116 3.47 -13.27 -16.46
C ARG A 116 2.21 -12.91 -15.67
N ARG A 117 1.08 -13.57 -15.97
CA ARG A 117 -0.18 -13.39 -15.24
C ARG A 117 -0.05 -13.71 -13.75
N THR A 118 0.59 -14.84 -13.41
CA THR A 118 0.79 -15.22 -12.02
C THR A 118 1.65 -14.22 -11.27
N GLN A 119 2.78 -13.77 -11.85
CA GLN A 119 3.63 -12.77 -11.20
C GLN A 119 2.91 -11.42 -11.05
N HIS A 120 2.21 -10.95 -12.09
CA HIS A 120 1.41 -9.74 -12.01
C HIS A 120 0.39 -9.80 -10.87
N SER A 121 -0.38 -10.88 -10.77
CA SER A 121 -1.35 -11.09 -9.69
C SER A 121 -0.71 -11.02 -8.30
N VAL A 122 0.42 -11.71 -8.10
CA VAL A 122 1.13 -11.74 -6.82
C VAL A 122 1.68 -10.35 -6.45
N LEU A 123 2.30 -9.65 -7.40
CA LEU A 123 2.86 -8.32 -7.17
C LEU A 123 1.77 -7.28 -6.90
N SER A 124 0.66 -7.30 -7.65
CA SER A 124 -0.48 -6.41 -7.44
C SER A 124 -1.10 -6.62 -6.08
N ARG A 125 -1.30 -7.87 -5.64
CA ARG A 125 -1.79 -8.15 -4.28
C ARG A 125 -0.84 -7.63 -3.22
N LYS A 126 0.47 -7.87 -3.37
CA LYS A 126 1.47 -7.40 -2.40
C LYS A 126 1.58 -5.88 -2.34
N PHE A 127 1.42 -5.21 -3.49
CA PHE A 127 1.37 -3.77 -3.56
C PHE A 127 0.13 -3.21 -2.84
N VAL A 128 -1.05 -3.80 -3.07
CA VAL A 128 -2.27 -3.42 -2.34
C VAL A 128 -2.08 -3.60 -0.82
N GLU A 129 -1.57 -4.74 -0.38
CA GLU A 129 -1.31 -5.01 1.05
C GLU A 129 -0.49 -3.88 1.72
N VAL A 130 0.64 -3.48 1.12
CA VAL A 130 1.49 -2.44 1.72
C VAL A 130 0.85 -1.06 1.67
N MET A 131 0.07 -0.76 0.63
CA MET A 131 -0.63 0.52 0.54
C MET A 131 -1.80 0.61 1.52
N THR A 132 -2.47 -0.52 1.82
CA THR A 132 -3.49 -0.60 2.86
C THR A 132 -2.87 -0.34 4.22
N GLU A 133 -1.73 -0.97 4.51
CA GLU A 133 -0.99 -0.72 5.76
C GLU A 133 -0.55 0.75 5.91
N TYR A 134 -0.16 1.39 4.80
CA TYR A 134 0.12 2.83 4.80
C TYR A 134 -1.13 3.65 5.14
N ASN A 135 -2.27 3.35 4.52
CA ASN A 135 -3.54 4.03 4.82
C ASN A 135 -3.96 3.84 6.29
N GLU A 136 -3.86 2.63 6.83
CA GLU A 136 -4.15 2.34 8.25
C GLU A 136 -3.26 3.18 9.18
N ALA A 137 -1.98 3.33 8.87
CA ALA A 137 -1.07 4.17 9.64
C ALA A 137 -1.48 5.67 9.61
N GLN A 138 -1.90 6.17 8.43
CA GLN A 138 -2.39 7.54 8.26
C GLN A 138 -3.69 7.76 9.08
N THR A 139 -4.67 6.87 8.93
CA THR A 139 -5.95 6.93 9.67
C THR A 139 -5.75 6.87 11.17
N LEU A 140 -4.86 5.98 11.66
CA LEU A 140 -4.52 5.92 13.08
C LEU A 140 -3.93 7.25 13.59
N PHE A 141 -3.04 7.88 12.82
CA PHE A 141 -2.47 9.17 13.19
C PHE A 141 -3.52 10.30 13.19
N ARG A 142 -4.51 10.25 12.28
CA ARG A 142 -5.66 11.17 12.25
C ARG A 142 -6.44 11.09 13.55
N GLU A 143 -6.86 9.89 13.93
CA GLU A 143 -7.68 9.65 15.13
C GLU A 143 -6.95 10.05 16.41
N ARG A 144 -5.65 9.75 16.51
CA ARG A 144 -4.83 10.16 17.64
C ARG A 144 -4.68 11.69 17.71
N SER A 145 -4.54 12.35 16.58
CA SER A 145 -4.45 13.82 16.51
C SER A 145 -5.79 14.47 16.89
N LYS A 146 -6.92 13.94 16.41
CA LYS A 146 -8.27 14.35 16.82
C LYS A 146 -8.47 14.22 18.33
N GLY A 147 -8.07 13.08 18.91
CA GLY A 147 -8.12 12.87 20.36
C GLY A 147 -7.28 13.87 21.16
N ARG A 148 -6.10 14.28 20.65
CA ARG A 148 -5.30 15.35 21.26
C ARG A 148 -5.98 16.71 21.18
N ILE A 149 -6.58 17.07 20.04
CA ILE A 149 -7.32 18.32 19.89
C ILE A 149 -8.48 18.38 20.89
N ARG A 150 -9.28 17.30 20.99
CA ARG A 150 -10.35 17.19 21.99
C ARG A 150 -9.84 17.49 23.39
N ARG A 151 -8.74 16.83 23.78
CA ARG A 151 -8.17 17.02 25.11
C ARG A 151 -7.73 18.45 25.37
N GLN A 152 -7.15 19.12 24.37
CA GLN A 152 -6.75 20.52 24.50
C GLN A 152 -7.97 21.46 24.58
N LEU A 153 -9.05 21.19 23.85
CA LEU A 153 -10.30 21.95 23.96
C LEU A 153 -10.90 21.84 25.38
N GLU A 154 -10.89 20.64 25.98
CA GLU A 154 -11.33 20.47 27.37
C GLU A 154 -10.48 21.27 28.37
N ILE A 155 -9.16 21.37 28.15
CA ILE A 155 -8.26 22.18 29.00
C ILE A 155 -8.60 23.66 28.90
N THR A 156 -9.03 24.13 27.73
CA THR A 156 -9.52 25.51 27.55
C THR A 156 -10.92 25.74 28.11
N GLY A 157 -11.58 24.72 28.65
CA GLY A 157 -12.92 24.78 29.22
C GLY A 157 -14.05 24.60 28.20
N ARG A 158 -13.74 24.19 26.96
CA ARG A 158 -14.71 23.89 25.91
C ARG A 158 -14.91 22.39 25.79
N THR A 159 -16.07 21.91 26.23
CA THR A 159 -16.52 20.54 25.96
C THR A 159 -17.02 20.50 24.50
N THR A 160 -16.62 19.47 23.75
CA THR A 160 -16.99 19.32 22.34
C THR A 160 -17.29 17.85 22.08
N THR A 161 -18.41 17.55 21.44
CA THR A 161 -18.75 16.16 21.08
C THR A 161 -17.85 15.65 19.95
N ASP A 162 -17.93 14.36 19.62
CA ASP A 162 -17.15 13.81 18.52
C ASP A 162 -17.59 14.40 17.17
N GLU A 163 -18.89 14.56 16.99
CA GLU A 163 -19.54 15.08 15.79
C GLU A 163 -19.22 16.57 15.59
N GLU A 164 -19.34 17.38 16.65
CA GLU A 164 -18.96 18.79 16.62
C GLU A 164 -17.47 18.95 16.28
N LEU A 165 -16.60 18.13 16.87
CA LEU A 165 -15.17 18.18 16.57
C LEU A 165 -14.88 17.82 15.12
N GLU A 166 -15.60 16.85 14.55
CA GLU A 166 -15.45 16.48 13.15
C GLU A 166 -15.87 17.64 12.22
N GLU A 167 -17.01 18.28 12.49
CA GLU A 167 -17.47 19.46 11.73
C GLU A 167 -16.45 20.61 11.80
N MET A 168 -15.84 20.81 12.97
CA MET A 168 -14.77 21.80 13.15
C MET A 168 -13.53 21.46 12.30
N LEU A 169 -13.15 20.19 12.20
CA LEU A 169 -12.04 19.73 11.34
C LEU A 169 -12.37 19.89 9.85
N GLU A 170 -13.59 19.53 9.44
CA GLU A 170 -14.06 19.65 8.06
C GLU A 170 -14.13 21.10 7.57
N SER A 171 -14.38 22.05 8.49
CA SER A 171 -14.39 23.48 8.17
C SER A 171 -13.06 23.99 7.60
N GLY A 172 -11.95 23.28 7.89
CA GLY A 172 -10.59 23.64 7.48
C GLY A 172 -10.07 24.97 8.03
N ARG A 173 -10.83 25.65 8.90
CA ARG A 173 -10.53 27.00 9.40
C ARG A 173 -9.99 26.93 10.85
N PRO A 174 -8.71 27.29 11.09
CA PRO A 174 -8.14 27.30 12.45
C PRO A 174 -8.91 28.19 13.43
N SER A 175 -9.56 29.25 12.94
CA SER A 175 -10.32 30.19 13.76
C SER A 175 -11.52 29.57 14.47
N VAL A 176 -12.04 28.44 13.97
CA VAL A 176 -13.18 27.73 14.57
C VAL A 176 -12.81 27.15 15.94
N PHE A 177 -11.53 26.87 16.16
CA PHE A 177 -11.02 26.44 17.47
C PHE A 177 -10.86 27.61 18.44
N THR A 178 -10.69 28.85 17.97
CA THR A 178 -10.37 30.02 18.81
C THR A 178 -11.56 30.96 19.07
N SER A 179 -12.65 30.86 18.32
CA SER A 179 -13.77 31.82 18.31
C SER A 179 -14.41 32.07 19.67
N ASP A 180 -14.49 31.03 20.50
CA ASP A 180 -15.27 31.03 21.75
C ASP A 180 -14.37 30.91 22.99
N ILE A 181 -13.05 31.02 22.84
CA ILE A 181 -12.08 30.78 23.91
C ILE A 181 -11.40 32.08 24.33
N ILE A 182 -11.61 32.47 25.59
CA ILE A 182 -10.95 33.62 26.20
C ILE A 182 -9.47 33.26 26.45
N SER A 183 -8.57 33.92 25.71
CA SER A 183 -7.13 33.62 25.67
C SER A 183 -6.32 34.35 26.76
N ASP A 184 -6.82 34.37 28.00
CA ASP A 184 -6.24 35.18 29.07
C ASP A 184 -5.12 34.46 29.85
N SER A 185 -5.14 33.12 29.84
CA SER A 185 -4.12 32.30 30.51
C SER A 185 -3.04 31.82 29.54
N GLN A 186 -1.79 31.77 30.01
CA GLN A 186 -0.68 31.16 29.29
C GLN A 186 -0.95 29.69 28.94
N ILE A 187 -1.70 28.99 29.80
CA ILE A 187 -2.13 27.59 29.59
C ILE A 187 -3.05 27.52 28.36
N THR A 188 -4.04 28.40 28.27
CA THR A 188 -4.97 28.47 27.14
C THR A 188 -4.25 28.77 25.83
N LYS A 189 -3.29 29.71 25.84
CA LYS A 189 -2.48 30.02 24.64
C LYS A 189 -1.66 28.83 24.17
N GLN A 190 -1.07 28.07 25.09
CA GLN A 190 -0.32 26.87 24.75
C GLN A 190 -1.22 25.77 24.16
N ALA A 191 -2.41 25.57 24.75
CA ALA A 191 -3.40 24.61 24.25
C ALA A 191 -3.85 24.97 22.82
N LEU A 192 -4.14 26.25 22.55
CA LEU A 192 -4.52 26.73 21.23
C LEU A 192 -3.41 26.54 20.19
N ASN A 193 -2.15 26.81 20.55
CA ASN A 193 -1.00 26.56 19.66
C ASN A 193 -0.83 25.07 19.32
N GLU A 194 -1.04 24.18 20.30
CA GLU A 194 -1.02 22.74 20.05
C GLU A 194 -2.18 22.33 19.12
N ILE A 195 -3.39 22.84 19.37
CA ILE A 195 -4.56 22.58 18.50
C ILE A 195 -4.27 22.98 17.06
N GLU A 196 -3.75 24.20 16.84
CA GLU A 196 -3.44 24.68 15.49
C GLU A 196 -2.36 23.81 14.81
N SER A 197 -1.30 23.44 15.54
CA SER A 197 -0.28 22.54 15.01
C SER A 197 -0.86 21.16 14.65
N ARG A 198 -1.73 20.57 15.49
CA ARG A 198 -2.35 19.27 15.23
C ARG A 198 -3.31 19.34 14.05
N HIS A 199 -4.11 20.40 13.98
CA HIS A 199 -5.03 20.65 12.85
C HIS A 199 -4.26 20.75 11.53
N LYS A 200 -3.14 21.48 11.50
CA LYS A 200 -2.27 21.54 10.32
C LYS A 200 -1.75 20.16 9.90
N ASP A 201 -1.37 19.33 10.87
CA ASP A 201 -0.89 17.97 10.60
C ASP A 201 -2.03 17.10 10.03
N ILE A 202 -3.27 17.23 10.52
CA ILE A 202 -4.47 16.56 9.95
C ILE A 202 -4.76 17.02 8.52
N MET A 203 -4.69 18.31 8.22
CA MET A 203 -4.97 18.81 6.86
C MET A 203 -4.00 18.24 5.81
N LYS A 204 -2.71 18.12 6.17
CA LYS A 204 -1.71 17.51 5.29
C LYS A 204 -1.93 16.01 5.11
N LEU A 205 -2.27 15.34 6.19
CA LEU A 205 -2.63 13.92 6.20
C LEU A 205 -3.81 13.64 5.27
N GLU A 206 -4.89 14.42 5.34
CA GLU A 206 -6.06 14.27 4.47
C GLU A 206 -5.73 14.49 3.00
N THR A 207 -4.79 15.39 2.70
CA THR A 207 -4.27 15.54 1.34
C THR A 207 -3.55 14.27 0.88
N SER A 208 -2.68 13.70 1.72
CA SER A 208 -2.00 12.43 1.41
C SER A 208 -3.00 11.27 1.23
N ILE A 209 -4.03 11.16 2.09
CA ILE A 209 -5.05 10.11 2.00
C ILE A 209 -5.85 10.24 0.70
N ARG A 210 -6.22 11.46 0.28
CA ARG A 210 -6.96 11.68 -0.97
C ARG A 210 -6.15 11.23 -2.19
N GLU A 211 -4.86 11.51 -2.20
CA GLU A 211 -3.95 11.05 -3.27
C GLU A 211 -3.78 9.53 -3.29
N LEU A 212 -3.82 8.86 -2.13
CA LEU A 212 -3.84 7.39 -2.05
C LEU A 212 -5.12 6.81 -2.64
N HIS A 213 -6.26 7.41 -2.32
CA HIS A 213 -7.55 6.96 -2.81
C HIS A 213 -7.60 6.97 -4.35
N GLU A 214 -7.10 8.03 -4.99
CA GLU A 214 -6.97 8.08 -6.46
C GLU A 214 -6.16 6.89 -7.02
N MET A 215 -5.08 6.47 -6.34
CA MET A 215 -4.31 5.30 -6.75
C MET A 215 -5.07 3.97 -6.53
N PHE A 216 -5.89 3.87 -5.47
CA PHE A 216 -6.66 2.65 -5.17
C PHE A 216 -7.80 2.42 -6.15
N VAL A 217 -8.47 3.48 -6.61
CA VAL A 217 -9.53 3.38 -7.64
C VAL A 217 -8.97 2.78 -8.93
N ASP A 218 -7.77 3.21 -9.33
CA ASP A 218 -7.06 2.64 -10.48
C ASP A 218 -6.68 1.17 -10.27
N MET A 219 -6.34 0.79 -9.04
CA MET A 219 -5.92 -0.58 -8.70
C MET A 219 -7.08 -1.57 -8.56
N ALA A 220 -8.23 -1.12 -8.08
CA ALA A 220 -9.45 -1.93 -7.99
C ALA A 220 -9.87 -2.46 -9.38
N MET A 221 -9.66 -1.68 -10.44
CA MET A 221 -9.87 -2.13 -11.82
C MET A 221 -8.96 -3.30 -12.22
N PHE A 222 -7.75 -3.44 -11.66
CA PHE A 222 -6.82 -4.54 -12.00
C PHE A 222 -7.11 -5.86 -11.28
N VAL A 223 -7.83 -5.82 -10.14
CA VAL A 223 -8.10 -7.00 -9.30
C VAL A 223 -9.38 -7.73 -9.73
N GLU A 224 -10.37 -6.99 -10.24
CA GLU A 224 -11.63 -7.57 -10.73
C GLU A 224 -11.45 -8.51 -11.94
N THR A 225 -10.46 -8.25 -12.81
CA THR A 225 -10.19 -9.09 -13.98
C THR A 225 -9.47 -10.41 -13.63
N GLN A 226 -8.93 -10.56 -12.41
CA GLN A 226 -8.05 -11.69 -12.06
C GLN A 226 -8.66 -12.67 -11.03
N CYS A 227 -9.68 -12.26 -10.27
CA CYS A 227 -10.39 -13.19 -9.37
C CYS A 227 -11.12 -14.32 -10.12
N PHE A 228 -11.53 -14.10 -11.37
CA PHE A 228 -12.26 -15.11 -12.13
C PHE A 228 -11.38 -16.32 -12.53
N ALA A 229 -10.06 -16.14 -12.69
CA ALA A 229 -9.15 -17.22 -13.09
C ALA A 229 -8.49 -17.96 -11.92
N ALA A 230 -8.38 -17.33 -10.74
CA ALA A 230 -7.79 -17.95 -9.55
C ALA A 230 -8.83 -18.69 -8.69
N CYS A 231 -10.10 -18.28 -8.73
CA CYS A 231 -11.17 -18.95 -7.98
C CYS A 231 -11.46 -20.39 -8.43
N ASP A 232 -10.99 -20.81 -9.60
CA ASP A 232 -11.13 -22.20 -10.08
C ASP A 232 -10.10 -23.18 -9.47
N CYS A 233 -9.10 -22.74 -8.70
CA CYS A 233 -8.05 -23.62 -8.17
C CYS A 233 -7.80 -23.55 -6.65
N THR A 234 -8.43 -22.65 -5.88
CA THR A 234 -8.22 -22.56 -4.42
C THR A 234 -9.51 -22.45 -3.62
N LEU A 235 -10.56 -23.19 -4.00
CA LEU A 235 -11.69 -23.49 -3.11
C LEU A 235 -11.25 -24.47 -2.00
N SER A 236 -10.34 -24.04 -1.11
CA SER A 236 -10.08 -24.68 0.18
C SER A 236 -9.15 -23.84 1.08
N SER A 237 -9.54 -22.62 1.43
CA SER A 237 -9.16 -22.03 2.74
C SER A 237 -9.90 -20.71 2.94
N SER A 238 -10.90 -20.77 3.82
CA SER A 238 -11.84 -19.72 4.18
C SER A 238 -11.20 -18.43 4.72
N ASP A 239 -11.95 -17.33 4.57
CA ASP A 239 -12.03 -16.17 5.47
C ASP A 239 -10.99 -15.04 5.44
N ARG A 240 -10.25 -14.80 4.34
CA ARG A 240 -9.49 -13.52 4.20
C ARG A 240 -9.85 -12.63 3.01
N THR A 241 -10.55 -13.15 2.01
CA THR A 241 -10.83 -12.38 0.79
C THR A 241 -12.02 -11.44 0.93
N GLN A 242 -12.86 -11.61 1.96
CA GLN A 242 -14.08 -10.81 2.14
C GLN A 242 -13.82 -9.45 2.82
N VAL A 243 -12.68 -9.28 3.49
CA VAL A 243 -12.30 -7.99 4.11
C VAL A 243 -11.81 -6.99 3.05
N ALA A 244 -11.22 -7.48 1.95
CA ALA A 244 -10.71 -6.60 0.89
C ALA A 244 -11.85 -5.78 0.26
N CYS A 245 -12.95 -6.40 -0.17
CA CYS A 245 -14.04 -5.65 -0.83
C CYS A 245 -14.75 -4.63 0.07
N SER A 246 -14.78 -4.84 1.38
CA SER A 246 -15.43 -3.87 2.28
C SER A 246 -14.57 -2.65 2.61
N SER A 247 -13.24 -2.75 2.43
CA SER A 247 -12.31 -1.64 2.68
C SER A 247 -12.12 -0.71 1.48
N TYR A 248 -12.67 -1.05 0.30
CA TYR A 248 -12.59 -0.24 -0.93
C TYR A 248 -13.77 0.75 -1.10
N MET A 249 -14.75 0.78 -0.18
CA MET A 249 -15.97 1.60 -0.29
C MET A 249 -16.21 2.58 0.87
N LEU A 250 -15.21 2.83 1.72
CA LEU A 250 -15.20 3.90 2.72
C LEU A 250 -13.97 4.79 2.49
#